data_AF-A0A9P0KFI4-F1
#
_entry.id   AF-A0A9P0KFI4-F1
#
_cell.length_a   1.000
_cell.length_b   1.000
_cell.length_c   1.000
_cell.angle_alpha   90.00
_cell.angle_beta   90.00
_cell.angle_gamma   90.00
#
_symmetry.space_group_name_H-M   'P 1'
#
loop_
_entity.id
_entity.type
_entity.pdbx_description
1 polymer ?
#
loop_
_entity_poly.entity_id
_entity_poly.type
_entity_poly.pdbx_seq_one_letter_code
_entity_poly.pdbx_strand_id
1 'polypeptide(L)'
;MEIEECIAVWYLLNNKKKKLKRRRSLWVHPMLGLRESKGTYNLLHEDLLQDPSKFFNYYLMSIQSFEKLHNILENKLIKKDTTMRRSISSKERLSMTLR
;
A
#
# COMPACT_ATOMS: atom_id res chain seq x y z
N MET A 1 11.38 -37.60 -35.46
CA MET A 1 10.00 -37.13 -35.28
C MET A 1 9.55 -37.23 -33.82
N GLU A 2 9.59 -38.40 -33.16
CA GLU A 2 9.09 -38.54 -31.77
C GLU A 2 9.78 -37.65 -30.72
N ILE A 3 11.10 -37.46 -30.79
CA ILE A 3 11.84 -36.67 -29.78
C ILE A 3 11.54 -35.17 -29.92
N GLU A 4 11.47 -34.66 -31.14
CA GLU A 4 11.14 -33.25 -31.41
C GLU A 4 9.71 -32.92 -31.00
N GLU A 5 8.78 -33.84 -31.25
CA GLU A 5 7.40 -33.75 -30.77
C GLU A 5 7.33 -33.78 -29.24
N CYS A 6 8.08 -34.67 -28.58
CA CYS A 6 8.20 -34.71 -27.12
C CYS A 6 8.74 -33.38 -26.55
N ILE A 7 9.77 -32.81 -27.18
CA ILE A 7 10.35 -31.53 -26.78
C ILE A 7 9.34 -30.38 -26.99
N ALA A 8 8.63 -30.38 -28.12
CA ALA A 8 7.61 -29.37 -28.41
C ALA A 8 6.44 -29.45 -27.41
N VAL A 9 5.96 -30.65 -27.09
CA VAL A 9 4.91 -30.89 -26.09
C VAL A 9 5.39 -30.45 -24.70
N TRP A 10 6.61 -30.80 -24.30
CA TRP A 10 7.20 -30.37 -23.03
C TRP A 10 7.28 -28.84 -22.94
N TYR A 11 7.76 -28.19 -24.00
CA TYR A 11 7.85 -26.73 -24.07
C TYR A 11 6.49 -26.06 -23.93
N LEU A 12 5.46 -26.54 -24.63
CA LEU A 12 4.09 -26.03 -24.56
C LEU A 12 3.48 -26.18 -23.17
N LEU A 13 3.65 -27.35 -22.53
CA LEU A 13 3.16 -27.61 -21.17
C LEU A 13 3.85 -26.70 -20.14
N ASN A 14 5.16 -26.54 -20.25
CA ASN A 14 5.92 -25.68 -19.35
C ASN A 14 5.53 -24.20 -19.52
N ASN A 15 5.27 -23.77 -20.76
CA ASN A 15 4.81 -22.41 -21.04
C ASN A 15 3.38 -22.16 -20.51
N LYS A 16 2.47 -23.14 -20.62
CA LYS A 16 1.14 -23.08 -19.99
C LYS A 16 1.24 -22.97 -18.46
N LYS A 17 2.08 -23.79 -17.82
CA LYS A 17 2.35 -23.74 -16.36
C LYS A 17 2.92 -22.38 -15.95
N LYS A 18 3.88 -21.84 -16.70
CA LYS A 18 4.45 -20.49 -16.46
C LYS A 18 3.37 -19.41 -16.60
N LYS A 19 2.50 -19.48 -17.60
CA LYS A 19 1.37 -18.54 -17.77
C LYS A 19 0.37 -18.61 -16.60
N LEU A 20 0.03 -19.81 -16.13
CA LEU A 20 -0.83 -20.01 -14.95
C LEU A 20 -0.20 -19.41 -13.68
N LYS A 21 1.10 -19.63 -13.45
CA LYS A 21 1.83 -19.03 -12.31
C LYS A 21 1.92 -17.50 -12.40
N ARG A 22 2.02 -16.96 -13.63
CA ARG A 22 2.11 -15.51 -13.88
C ARG A 22 0.75 -14.81 -13.84
N ARG A 23 -0.37 -15.53 -13.93
CA ARG A 23 -1.69 -14.94 -13.70
C ARG A 23 -1.72 -14.49 -12.25
N ARG A 24 -1.73 -13.17 -12.04
CA ARG A 24 -2.03 -12.61 -10.71
C ARG A 24 -3.37 -13.18 -10.28
N SER A 25 -3.39 -14.00 -9.23
CA SER A 25 -4.61 -14.58 -8.67
C SER A 25 -5.51 -13.50 -8.07
N LEU A 26 -4.92 -12.38 -7.65
CA LEU A 26 -5.59 -11.30 -6.94
C LEU A 26 -5.06 -9.95 -7.46
N TRP A 27 -5.97 -9.03 -7.75
CA TRP A 27 -5.62 -7.65 -8.11
C TRP A 27 -5.09 -6.86 -6.90
N VAL A 28 -5.70 -7.08 -5.73
CA VAL A 28 -5.27 -6.55 -4.42
C VAL A 28 -5.33 -7.72 -3.43
N HIS A 29 -4.29 -7.89 -2.62
CA HIS A 29 -4.28 -8.93 -1.59
C HIS A 29 -5.28 -8.57 -0.46
N PRO A 30 -6.08 -9.51 0.07
CA PRO A 30 -7.10 -9.23 1.09
C PRO A 30 -6.58 -8.47 2.31
N MET A 31 -5.34 -8.77 2.73
CA MET A 31 -4.66 -8.05 3.82
C MET A 31 -4.55 -6.54 3.57
N LEU A 32 -4.34 -6.12 2.32
CA LEU A 32 -4.27 -4.71 1.95
C LEU A 32 -5.66 -4.04 1.91
N GLY A 33 -6.73 -4.83 1.74
CA GLY A 33 -8.11 -4.36 1.87
C GLY A 33 -8.49 -4.05 3.33
N LEU A 34 -7.79 -4.65 4.30
CA LEU A 34 -7.97 -4.38 5.73
C LEU A 34 -7.26 -3.11 6.21
N ARG A 35 -6.73 -2.25 5.32
CA ARG A 35 -6.00 -1.04 5.69
C ARG A 35 -6.83 -0.11 6.59
N GLU A 36 -8.12 0.05 6.32
CA GLU A 36 -8.97 0.94 7.11
C GLU A 36 -9.11 0.46 8.57
N SER A 37 -9.17 -0.85 8.80
CA SER A 37 -9.35 -1.42 10.15
C SER A 37 -8.05 -1.83 10.85
N LYS A 38 -7.03 -2.22 10.09
CA LYS A 38 -5.76 -2.77 10.61
C LYS A 38 -4.52 -1.97 10.17
N GLY A 39 -4.72 -0.85 9.46
CA GLY A 39 -3.62 -0.01 9.02
C GLY A 39 -2.93 0.65 10.21
N THR A 40 -1.60 0.72 10.15
CA THR A 40 -0.79 1.31 11.23
C THR A 40 -1.19 2.74 11.54
N TYR A 41 -1.52 3.52 10.52
CA TYR A 41 -2.00 4.89 10.71
C TYR A 41 -3.32 4.94 11.48
N ASN A 42 -4.33 4.20 11.03
CA ASN A 42 -5.66 4.20 11.66
C ASN A 42 -5.64 3.67 13.10
N LEU A 43 -4.72 2.75 13.42
CA LEU A 43 -4.59 2.20 14.76
C LEU A 43 -3.76 3.08 15.71
N LEU A 44 -2.75 3.78 15.21
CA LEU A 44 -1.74 4.44 16.06
C LEU A 44 -1.88 5.96 16.10
N HIS A 45 -2.38 6.59 15.02
CA HIS A 45 -2.29 8.04 14.88
C HIS A 45 -3.10 8.80 15.93
N GLU A 46 -4.32 8.34 16.22
CA GLU A 46 -5.16 8.93 17.27
C GLU A 46 -4.51 8.81 18.66
N ASP A 47 -3.92 7.66 18.96
CA ASP A 47 -3.20 7.43 20.23
C ASP A 47 -1.98 8.35 20.35
N LEU A 48 -1.25 8.58 19.25
CA LEU A 48 -0.12 9.51 19.23
C LEU A 48 -0.57 10.96 19.45
N LEU A 49 -1.72 11.37 18.92
CA LEU A 49 -2.24 12.74 19.15
C LEU A 49 -2.53 13.02 20.62
N GLN A 50 -2.84 12.01 21.43
CA GLN A 50 -3.07 12.15 22.86
C GLN A 50 -1.78 12.27 23.69
N ASP A 51 -0.63 11.83 23.16
CA ASP A 51 0.67 11.87 23.83
C ASP A 51 1.69 12.66 22.98
N PRO A 52 1.82 13.98 23.22
CA PRO A 52 2.73 14.83 22.44
C PRO A 52 4.19 14.38 22.48
N SER A 53 4.64 13.73 23.56
CA SER A 53 6.01 13.23 23.67
C SER A 53 6.22 12.04 22.73
N LYS A 54 5.30 11.07 22.73
CA LYS A 54 5.35 9.95 21.79
C LYS A 54 5.15 10.41 20.36
N PHE A 55 4.26 11.37 20.10
CA PHE A 55 4.09 11.96 18.78
C PHE A 55 5.41 12.54 18.26
N PHE A 56 6.10 13.32 19.11
CA PHE A 56 7.38 13.90 18.76
C PHE A 56 8.44 12.83 18.51
N ASN A 57 8.50 11.79 19.32
CA ASN A 57 9.44 10.69 19.10
C ASN A 57 9.13 9.90 17.82
N TYR A 58 7.85 9.78 17.45
CA TYR A 58 7.41 9.03 16.28
C TYR A 58 7.64 9.79 14.97
N TYR A 59 7.28 11.08 14.91
CA TYR A 59 7.38 11.90 13.70
C TYR A 59 8.57 12.87 13.69
N LEU A 60 9.35 12.93 14.78
CA LEU A 60 10.46 13.88 14.99
C LEU A 60 10.03 15.35 14.88
N MET A 61 8.75 15.63 15.13
CA MET A 61 8.18 16.98 15.10
C MET A 61 6.94 17.08 15.99
N SER A 62 6.60 18.30 16.40
CA SER A 62 5.38 18.54 17.16
C SER A 62 4.13 18.37 16.29
N ILE A 63 2.99 18.15 16.94
CA ILE A 63 1.67 18.05 16.28
C ILE A 63 1.40 19.30 15.43
N GLN A 64 1.74 20.48 15.94
CA GLN A 64 1.56 21.76 15.25
C GLN A 64 2.42 21.84 13.97
N SER A 65 3.68 21.39 14.04
CA SER A 65 4.56 21.34 12.88
C SER A 65 4.06 20.34 11.84
N PHE A 66 3.54 19.19 12.28
CA PHE A 66 2.94 18.20 11.41
C PHE A 66 1.71 18.76 10.67
N GLU A 67 0.78 19.38 11.40
CA GLU A 67 -0.41 20.02 10.80
C GLU A 67 -0.01 21.14 9.84
N LYS A 68 0.97 21.98 10.20
CA LYS A 68 1.48 23.03 9.32
C LYS A 68 2.09 22.46 8.04
N LEU A 69 2.91 21.42 8.15
CA LEU A 69 3.51 20.73 7.01
C LEU A 69 2.43 20.09 6.13
N HIS A 70 1.43 19.46 6.75
CA HIS A 70 0.30 18.86 6.06
C HIS A 70 -0.47 19.92 5.25
N ASN A 71 -0.83 21.05 5.85
CA ASN A 71 -1.56 22.13 5.16
C ASN A 71 -0.81 22.67 3.93
N ILE A 72 0.52 22.72 3.97
CA ILE A 72 1.34 23.14 2.82
C ILE A 72 1.32 22.09 1.70
N LEU A 73 1.33 20.82 2.06
CA LEU A 73 1.46 19.70 1.12
C LEU A 73 0.12 19.08 0.71
N GLU A 74 -0.97 19.39 1.39
CA GLU A 74 -2.26 18.72 1.27
C GLU A 74 -2.72 18.66 -0.19
N ASN A 75 -2.71 19.81 -0.88
CA ASN A 75 -3.11 19.91 -2.29
C ASN A 75 -2.29 19.02 -3.24
N LYS A 76 -1.03 18.70 -2.87
CA LYS A 76 -0.15 17.81 -3.64
C LYS A 76 -0.29 16.34 -3.23
N LEU A 77 -0.80 16.08 -2.03
CA LEU A 77 -0.93 14.74 -1.45
C LEU A 77 -2.32 14.13 -1.66
N ILE A 78 -3.36 14.95 -1.79
CA ILE A 78 -4.72 14.48 -2.07
C ILE A 78 -4.75 13.73 -3.41
N LYS A 79 -5.42 12.58 -3.39
CA LYS A 79 -5.76 11.82 -4.59
C LYS A 79 -7.26 11.61 -4.63
N LYS A 80 -7.82 11.45 -5.82
CA LYS A 80 -9.23 11.15 -5.99
C LYS A 80 -9.48 9.67 -5.74
N ASP A 81 -10.62 9.39 -5.11
CA ASP A 81 -11.15 8.03 -5.05
C ASP A 81 -11.55 7.57 -6.45
N THR A 82 -11.45 6.26 -6.66
CA THR A 82 -11.84 5.61 -7.90
C THR A 82 -12.87 4.54 -7.59
N THR A 83 -13.64 4.11 -8.59
CA THR A 83 -14.62 3.01 -8.45
C THR A 83 -13.98 1.73 -7.92
N MET A 84 -12.69 1.51 -8.22
CA MET A 84 -11.97 0.30 -7.89
C MET A 84 -11.26 0.35 -6.53
N ARG A 85 -10.90 1.54 -6.02
CA ARG A 85 -10.21 1.72 -4.73
C ARG A 85 -10.37 3.13 -4.17
N ARG A 86 -10.43 3.20 -2.84
CA ARG A 86 -10.27 4.44 -2.08
C ARG A 86 -8.81 4.88 -2.07
N SER A 87 -8.60 6.18 -2.24
CA SER A 87 -7.31 6.82 -2.11
C SER A 87 -6.81 6.74 -0.66
N ILE A 88 -5.51 6.93 -0.47
CA ILE A 88 -4.92 7.09 0.87
C ILE A 88 -5.09 8.56 1.23
N SER A 89 -5.57 8.84 2.45
CA SER A 89 -5.77 10.23 2.88
C SER A 89 -4.45 11.00 2.88
N SER A 90 -4.49 12.31 2.68
CA SER A 90 -3.28 13.15 2.65
C SER A 90 -2.50 13.08 3.97
N LYS A 91 -3.18 13.04 5.12
CA LYS A 91 -2.56 12.85 6.45
C LYS A 91 -1.94 11.46 6.61
N GLU A 92 -2.63 10.40 6.21
CA GLU A 92 -2.09 9.03 6.24
C GLU A 92 -0.84 8.92 5.36
N ARG A 93 -0.86 9.52 4.16
CA ARG A 93 0.32 9.58 3.28
C ARG A 93 1.49 10.30 3.93
N LEU A 94 1.25 11.47 4.52
CA LEU A 94 2.28 12.24 5.20
C LEU A 94 2.87 11.45 6.38
N SER A 95 2.00 10.84 7.20
CA SER A 95 2.40 10.00 8.30
C SER A 95 3.29 8.83 7.85
N MET A 96 2.91 8.14 6.79
CA MET A 96 3.68 7.00 6.27
C MET A 96 5.02 7.42 5.65
N THR A 97 5.15 8.67 5.19
CA THR A 97 6.43 9.18 4.67
C THR A 97 7.38 9.69 5.74
N LEU A 98 6.87 10.14 6.88
CA LEU A 98 7.66 10.72 7.96
C LEU A 98 8.14 9.69 8.99
N ARG A 99 7.41 8.58 9.14
CA ARG A 99 7.83 7.44 9.95
C ARG A 99 9.07 6.78 9.38
#